data_AF-Q3SYX8-F1
#
_entry.id   AF-Q3SYX8-F1
#
_cell.length_a   1.000
_cell.length_b   1.000
_cell.length_c   1.000
_cell.angle_alpha   90.00
_cell.angle_beta   90.00
_cell.angle_gamma   90.00
#
_symmetry.space_group_name_H-M   'P 1'
#
loop_
_entity.id
_entity.type
_entity.pdbx_description
1 polymer ?
#
loop_
_entity_poly.entity_id
_entity_poly.type
_entity_poly.pdbx_seq_one_letter_code
_entity_poly.pdbx_strand_id
1 'polypeptide(L)'
;MDLVLSIADYYFFTPYIYPATWPEDNIFRQAITLLIVTNLGAFILYFFFATLSYYFVYDHLLMKHPQFLKNQVSREITHSVQSMPWMSIPTVLLFLLEVRGYSRLYDGIGEFPYGWFQLVASVLSFLFFTDMLIYWIHRGLHHKLVYKRLHKPHHIWKIPTPFASHAFHPLDGFLQSLPYHIYPFIFPLHKTSWA
;
A
#
# COMPACT_ATOMS: atom_id res chain seq x y z
N MET A 1 11.19 -0.19 -4.88
CA MET A 1 10.83 1.22 -5.17
C MET A 1 11.94 1.98 -5.87
N ASP A 2 13.19 1.56 -5.73
CA ASP A 2 14.37 2.00 -6.48
C ASP A 2 14.15 2.11 -7.99
N LEU A 3 13.64 1.05 -8.65
CA LEU A 3 13.40 1.05 -10.10
C LEU A 3 12.37 2.10 -10.52
N VAL A 4 11.28 2.20 -9.77
CA VAL A 4 10.20 3.17 -10.03
C VAL A 4 10.73 4.59 -9.86
N LEU A 5 11.50 4.83 -8.80
CA LEU A 5 12.13 6.12 -8.53
C LEU A 5 13.10 6.52 -9.65
N SER A 6 14.01 5.60 -10.06
CA SER A 6 14.98 5.87 -11.12
C SER A 6 14.32 6.15 -12.47
N ILE A 7 13.28 5.40 -12.83
CA ILE A 7 12.53 5.63 -14.07
C ILE A 7 11.82 6.98 -14.02
N ALA A 8 11.15 7.30 -12.90
CA ALA A 8 10.44 8.55 -12.74
C ALA A 8 11.38 9.76 -12.82
N ASP A 9 12.53 9.69 -12.14
CA ASP A 9 13.55 10.73 -12.19
C ASP A 9 14.13 10.89 -13.59
N TYR A 10 14.58 9.80 -14.22
CA TYR A 10 15.22 9.84 -15.53
C TYR A 10 14.30 10.39 -16.64
N TYR A 11 13.05 9.92 -16.71
CA TYR A 11 12.16 10.26 -17.82
C TYR A 11 11.31 11.52 -17.58
N PHE A 12 11.08 11.92 -16.32
CA PHE A 12 10.12 12.98 -16.02
C PHE A 12 10.65 14.04 -15.05
N PHE A 13 11.08 13.66 -13.86
CA PHE A 13 11.39 14.66 -12.85
C PHE A 13 12.71 15.40 -13.10
N THR A 14 13.80 14.72 -13.48
CA THR A 14 15.08 15.38 -13.81
C THR A 14 14.97 16.33 -15.00
N PRO A 15 14.34 15.96 -16.13
CA PRO A 15 14.33 16.84 -17.29
C PRO A 15 13.35 18.02 -17.19
N TYR A 16 12.25 17.87 -16.44
CA TYR A 16 11.13 18.82 -16.50
C TYR A 16 10.74 19.49 -15.19
N ILE A 17 11.09 18.91 -14.02
CA ILE A 17 10.57 19.38 -12.73
C ILE A 17 11.69 19.88 -11.82
N TYR A 18 12.73 19.08 -11.58
CA TYR A 18 13.82 19.43 -10.69
C TYR A 18 14.92 20.20 -11.43
N PRO A 19 15.53 21.22 -10.80
CA PRO A 19 16.66 21.91 -11.38
C PRO A 19 17.89 20.98 -11.43
N ALA A 20 18.76 21.18 -12.42
CA ALA A 20 20.00 20.42 -12.56
C ALA A 20 20.93 20.48 -11.33
N THR A 21 20.74 21.48 -10.45
CA THR A 21 21.47 21.64 -9.19
C THR A 21 20.96 20.77 -8.04
N TRP A 22 19.86 20.02 -8.21
CA TRP A 22 19.29 19.15 -7.18
C TRP A 22 19.49 17.66 -7.52
N PRO A 23 20.52 17.00 -6.96
CA PRO A 23 20.90 15.63 -7.33
C PRO A 23 19.82 14.57 -7.05
N GLU A 24 19.77 13.52 -7.86
CA GLU A 24 18.84 12.37 -7.73
C GLU A 24 19.02 11.57 -6.43
N ASP A 25 20.22 11.57 -5.85
CA ASP A 25 20.54 10.87 -4.59
C ASP A 25 20.19 11.71 -3.33
N ASN A 26 19.71 12.94 -3.52
CA ASN A 26 19.31 13.81 -2.42
C ASN A 26 18.07 13.27 -1.70
N ILE A 27 18.17 13.10 -0.38
CA ILE A 27 17.12 12.47 0.43
C ILE A 27 15.76 13.19 0.35
N PHE A 28 15.74 14.52 0.28
CA PHE A 28 14.49 15.29 0.19
C PHE A 28 13.85 15.14 -1.18
N ARG A 29 14.67 15.14 -2.24
CA ARG A 29 14.20 14.87 -3.60
C ARG A 29 13.57 13.49 -3.69
N GLN A 30 14.28 12.46 -3.24
CA GLN A 30 13.78 11.08 -3.22
C GLN A 30 12.47 10.96 -2.44
N ALA A 31 12.39 11.57 -1.25
CA ALA A 31 11.18 11.55 -0.45
C ALA A 31 9.99 12.21 -1.16
N ILE A 32 10.19 13.35 -1.82
CA ILE A 32 9.14 14.06 -2.57
C ILE A 32 8.71 13.25 -3.80
N THR A 33 9.65 12.75 -4.59
CA THR A 33 9.36 11.91 -5.77
C THR A 33 8.59 10.67 -5.35
N LEU A 34 9.04 9.96 -4.31
CA LEU A 34 8.37 8.78 -3.77
C LEU A 34 6.95 9.11 -3.31
N LEU A 35 6.75 10.24 -2.62
CA LEU A 35 5.42 10.66 -2.18
C LEU A 35 4.48 10.91 -3.36
N ILE A 36 4.94 11.62 -4.40
CA ILE A 36 4.15 11.91 -5.59
C ILE A 36 3.80 10.62 -6.33
N VAL A 37 4.80 9.80 -6.65
CA VAL A 37 4.60 8.58 -7.44
C VAL A 37 3.76 7.56 -6.68
N THR A 38 3.97 7.41 -5.37
CA THR A 38 3.16 6.49 -4.54
C THR A 38 1.69 6.90 -4.54
N ASN A 39 1.38 8.19 -4.36
CA ASN A 39 -0.01 8.65 -4.36
C ASN A 39 -0.67 8.55 -5.74
N LEU A 40 0.04 8.95 -6.80
CA LEU A 40 -0.49 8.82 -8.16
C LEU A 40 -0.73 7.35 -8.52
N GLY A 41 0.24 6.48 -8.25
CA GLY A 41 0.10 5.04 -8.44
C GLY A 41 -1.07 4.46 -7.64
N ALA A 42 -1.18 4.81 -6.36
CA ALA A 42 -2.28 4.37 -5.51
C ALA A 42 -3.65 4.81 -6.06
N PHE A 43 -3.80 6.06 -6.49
CA PHE A 43 -5.06 6.55 -7.08
C PHE A 43 -5.37 5.87 -8.41
N ILE A 44 -4.39 5.70 -9.30
CA ILE A 44 -4.57 5.03 -10.59
C ILE A 44 -5.04 3.59 -10.36
N LEU A 45 -4.32 2.83 -9.53
CA LEU A 45 -4.65 1.43 -9.23
C LEU A 45 -6.02 1.33 -8.56
N TYR A 46 -6.28 2.19 -7.57
CA TYR A 46 -7.56 2.24 -6.87
C TYR A 46 -8.73 2.50 -7.82
N PHE A 47 -8.70 3.59 -8.59
CA PHE A 47 -9.80 3.91 -9.48
C PHE A 47 -9.93 2.89 -10.60
N PHE A 48 -8.82 2.37 -11.15
CA PHE A 48 -8.87 1.35 -12.19
C PHE A 48 -9.52 0.06 -11.67
N PHE A 49 -8.97 -0.56 -10.62
CA PHE A 49 -9.46 -1.85 -10.12
C PHE A 49 -10.81 -1.74 -9.40
N ALA A 50 -11.06 -0.68 -8.63
CA ALA A 50 -12.36 -0.50 -8.00
C ALA A 50 -13.46 -0.27 -9.04
N THR A 51 -13.18 0.47 -10.13
CA THR A 51 -14.15 0.68 -11.22
C THR A 51 -14.41 -0.61 -11.98
N LEU A 52 -13.36 -1.36 -12.35
CA LEU A 52 -13.53 -2.66 -13.02
C LEU A 52 -14.33 -3.63 -12.13
N SER A 53 -13.96 -3.75 -10.86
CA SER A 53 -14.69 -4.60 -9.91
C SER A 53 -16.15 -4.14 -9.75
N TYR A 54 -16.39 -2.82 -9.67
CA TYR A 54 -17.74 -2.27 -9.53
C TYR A 54 -18.63 -2.65 -10.72
N TYR A 55 -18.15 -2.51 -11.96
CA TYR A 55 -18.96 -2.80 -13.14
C TYR A 55 -19.05 -4.28 -13.52
N PHE A 56 -17.97 -5.05 -13.32
CA PHE A 56 -17.88 -6.42 -13.85
C PHE A 56 -18.03 -7.53 -12.80
N VAL A 57 -17.81 -7.23 -11.51
CA VAL A 57 -17.77 -8.26 -10.45
C VAL A 57 -18.81 -8.01 -9.37
N TYR A 58 -19.06 -6.75 -9.02
CA TYR A 58 -19.91 -6.39 -7.89
C TYR A 58 -21.40 -6.63 -8.19
N ASP A 59 -22.07 -7.34 -7.27
CA ASP A 59 -23.51 -7.55 -7.34
C ASP A 59 -24.26 -6.28 -6.89
N HIS A 60 -24.81 -5.56 -7.87
CA HIS A 60 -25.55 -4.32 -7.62
C HIS A 60 -26.88 -4.55 -6.87
N LEU A 61 -27.39 -5.78 -6.75
CA LEU A 61 -28.56 -6.08 -5.92
C LEU A 61 -28.28 -5.79 -4.43
N LEU A 62 -27.02 -5.88 -3.99
CA LEU A 62 -26.62 -5.55 -2.62
C LEU A 62 -26.93 -4.09 -2.25
N MET A 63 -27.01 -3.19 -3.23
CA MET A 63 -27.34 -1.77 -3.00
C MET A 63 -28.79 -1.56 -2.52
N LYS A 64 -29.66 -2.56 -2.67
CA LYS A 64 -31.04 -2.53 -2.16
C LYS A 64 -31.14 -2.97 -0.70
N HIS A 65 -30.05 -3.47 -0.11
CA HIS A 65 -30.03 -3.96 1.26
C HIS A 65 -30.35 -2.81 2.26
N PRO A 66 -31.14 -3.05 3.33
CA PRO A 66 -31.53 -1.99 4.28
C PRO A 66 -30.37 -1.29 4.98
N GLN A 67 -29.19 -1.93 5.03
CA GLN A 67 -27.97 -1.37 5.62
C GLN A 67 -27.07 -0.65 4.61
N PHE A 68 -27.45 -0.60 3.34
CA PHE A 68 -26.76 0.21 2.33
C PHE A 68 -27.05 1.69 2.58
N LEU A 69 -25.99 2.48 2.73
CA LEU A 69 -26.12 3.87 3.15
C LEU A 69 -26.50 4.77 1.98
N LYS A 70 -27.17 5.90 2.27
CA LYS A 70 -27.41 6.94 1.27
C LYS A 70 -26.08 7.48 0.75
N ASN A 71 -25.97 7.59 -0.58
CA ASN A 71 -24.78 8.06 -1.30
C ASN A 71 -23.50 7.29 -0.95
N GLN A 72 -23.61 5.99 -0.61
CA GLN A 72 -22.49 5.22 -0.06
C GLN A 72 -21.27 5.22 -0.98
N VAL A 73 -21.44 4.99 -2.29
CA VAL A 73 -20.34 4.98 -3.27
C VAL A 73 -19.52 6.29 -3.22
N SER A 74 -20.19 7.44 -3.28
CA SER A 74 -19.51 8.75 -3.22
C SER A 74 -18.80 8.96 -1.89
N ARG A 75 -19.40 8.51 -0.78
CA ARG A 75 -18.80 8.60 0.55
C ARG A 75 -17.58 7.69 0.68
N GLU A 76 -17.66 6.45 0.22
CA GLU A 76 -16.54 5.51 0.18
C GLU A 76 -15.38 6.08 -0.65
N ILE A 77 -15.64 6.60 -1.85
CA ILE A 77 -14.64 7.28 -2.68
C ILE A 77 -14.01 8.45 -1.94
N THR A 78 -14.83 9.32 -1.34
CA THR A 78 -14.34 10.50 -0.61
C THR A 78 -13.43 10.09 0.55
N HIS A 79 -13.85 9.10 1.33
CA HIS A 79 -13.04 8.59 2.45
C HIS A 79 -11.74 7.95 1.99
N SER A 80 -11.76 7.14 0.93
CA SER A 80 -10.57 6.54 0.34
C SER A 80 -9.58 7.60 -0.15
N VAL A 81 -10.06 8.57 -0.95
CA VAL A 81 -9.23 9.63 -1.51
C VAL A 81 -8.63 10.53 -0.43
N GLN A 82 -9.39 10.85 0.61
CA GLN A 82 -8.88 11.63 1.74
C GLN A 82 -7.85 10.87 2.56
N SER A 83 -7.96 9.54 2.67
CA SER A 83 -7.13 8.76 3.60
C SER A 83 -5.80 8.32 2.99
N MET A 84 -5.76 8.01 1.69
CA MET A 84 -4.55 7.53 1.00
C MET A 84 -3.32 8.43 1.18
N PRO A 85 -3.40 9.78 1.02
CA PRO A 85 -2.24 10.64 1.22
C PRO A 85 -1.65 10.54 2.63
N TRP A 86 -2.51 10.46 3.65
CA TRP A 86 -2.06 10.31 5.03
C TRP A 86 -1.46 8.94 5.32
N MET A 87 -1.97 7.88 4.69
CA MET A 87 -1.37 6.54 4.75
C MET A 87 -0.01 6.51 4.06
N SER A 88 0.13 7.24 2.95
CA SER A 88 1.34 7.23 2.13
C SER A 88 2.55 7.83 2.85
N ILE A 89 2.37 8.81 3.75
CA ILE A 89 3.47 9.48 4.44
C ILE A 89 4.36 8.48 5.19
N PRO A 90 3.86 7.68 6.16
CA PRO A 90 4.69 6.70 6.85
C PRO A 90 5.14 5.55 5.94
N THR A 91 4.36 5.18 4.91
CA THR A 91 4.79 4.19 3.91
C THR A 91 5.99 4.67 3.10
N VAL A 92 6.01 5.94 2.69
CA VAL A 92 7.12 6.55 1.94
C VAL A 92 8.39 6.61 2.79
N LEU A 93 8.28 6.78 4.11
CA LEU A 93 9.45 6.66 4.99
C LEU A 93 10.07 5.25 4.90
N LEU A 94 9.25 4.20 4.84
CA LEU A 94 9.74 2.83 4.65
C LEU A 94 10.34 2.64 3.26
N PHE A 95 9.71 3.16 2.21
CA PHE A 95 10.27 3.13 0.85
C PHE A 95 11.59 3.89 0.74
N LEU A 96 11.73 5.01 1.45
CA LEU A 96 12.98 5.75 1.49
C LEU A 96 14.07 4.90 2.16
N LEU A 97 13.78 4.26 3.30
CA LEU A 97 14.72 3.35 3.93
C LEU A 97 15.09 2.17 3.01
N GLU A 98 14.13 1.64 2.27
CA GLU A 98 14.33 0.58 1.25
C GLU A 98 15.32 1.04 0.17
N VAL A 99 15.06 2.19 -0.47
CA VAL A 99 15.91 2.79 -1.51
C VAL A 99 17.31 3.13 -0.99
N ARG A 100 17.43 3.46 0.29
CA ARG A 100 18.72 3.74 0.95
C ARG A 100 19.48 2.48 1.39
N GLY A 101 18.99 1.29 1.05
CA GLY A 101 19.69 0.02 1.26
C GLY A 101 19.52 -0.55 2.67
N TYR A 102 18.55 -0.09 3.47
CA TYR A 102 18.28 -0.66 4.79
C TYR A 102 17.41 -1.92 4.74
N SER A 103 16.82 -2.22 3.58
CA SER A 103 16.07 -3.46 3.36
C SER A 103 16.99 -4.60 2.88
N ARG A 104 16.50 -5.83 2.97
CA ARG A 104 17.13 -7.07 2.50
C ARG A 104 16.51 -7.55 1.17
N LEU A 105 16.06 -6.61 0.34
CA LEU A 105 15.56 -6.92 -1.00
C LEU A 105 16.73 -7.25 -1.93
N TYR A 106 16.53 -8.24 -2.81
CA TYR A 106 17.53 -8.67 -3.78
C TYR A 106 16.89 -8.99 -5.15
N ASP A 107 17.70 -8.93 -6.21
CA ASP A 107 17.25 -9.00 -7.62
C ASP A 107 17.52 -10.36 -8.30
N GLY A 108 18.49 -11.14 -7.81
CA GLY A 108 18.98 -12.34 -8.47
C GLY A 108 18.45 -13.66 -7.90
N ILE A 109 17.87 -14.51 -8.74
CA ILE A 109 17.53 -15.91 -8.40
C ILE A 109 18.80 -16.75 -8.17
N GLY A 110 19.91 -16.39 -8.84
CA GLY A 110 21.22 -17.05 -8.74
C GLY A 110 22.00 -16.76 -7.46
N GLU A 111 21.49 -15.88 -6.59
CA GLU A 111 22.11 -15.55 -5.30
C GLU A 111 21.78 -16.58 -4.21
N PHE A 112 20.99 -17.60 -4.54
CA PHE A 112 20.55 -18.60 -3.58
C PHE A 112 21.30 -19.92 -3.69
N PRO A 113 21.91 -20.40 -2.59
CA PRO A 113 22.53 -21.73 -2.54
C PRO A 113 21.56 -22.86 -2.87
N TYR A 114 20.25 -22.62 -2.67
CA TYR A 114 19.17 -23.63 -2.79
C TYR A 114 18.15 -23.32 -3.90
N GLY A 115 18.39 -22.32 -4.75
CA GLY A 115 17.56 -22.00 -5.93
C GLY A 115 16.06 -21.84 -5.64
N TRP A 116 15.21 -22.47 -6.46
CA TRP A 116 13.74 -22.38 -6.41
C TRP A 116 13.12 -22.74 -5.06
N PHE A 117 13.72 -23.67 -4.30
CA PHE A 117 13.20 -24.06 -2.99
C PHE A 117 13.22 -22.88 -2.01
N GLN A 118 14.30 -22.09 -2.02
CA GLN A 118 14.42 -20.91 -1.17
C GLN A 118 13.42 -19.82 -1.56
N LEU A 119 13.17 -19.65 -2.87
CA LEU A 119 12.15 -18.73 -3.34
C LEU A 119 10.75 -19.14 -2.84
N VAL A 120 10.37 -20.41 -3.01
CA VAL A 120 9.07 -20.93 -2.50
C VAL A 120 8.97 -20.77 -0.99
N ALA A 121 10.02 -21.12 -0.25
CA ALA A 121 10.07 -20.93 1.20
C ALA A 121 9.95 -19.45 1.60
N SER A 122 10.57 -18.53 0.86
CA SER A 122 10.46 -17.09 1.12
C SER A 122 9.04 -16.55 0.86
N VAL A 123 8.36 -17.03 -0.19
CA VAL A 123 6.96 -16.66 -0.48
C VAL A 123 6.04 -17.19 0.61
N LEU A 124 6.19 -18.45 1.02
CA LEU A 124 5.39 -19.03 2.11
C LEU A 124 5.62 -18.31 3.45
N SER A 125 6.89 -17.99 3.75
CA SER A 125 7.27 -17.21 4.93
C SER A 125 6.69 -15.79 4.88
N PHE A 126 6.72 -15.14 3.71
CA PHE A 126 6.13 -13.83 3.50
C PHE A 126 4.62 -13.85 3.77
N LEU A 127 3.88 -14.74 3.10
CA LEU A 127 2.44 -14.89 3.28
C LEU A 127 2.08 -15.20 4.73
N PHE A 128 2.78 -16.14 5.37
CA PHE A 128 2.54 -16.48 6.77
C PHE A 128 2.77 -15.29 7.69
N PHE A 129 3.89 -14.57 7.51
CA PHE A 129 4.22 -13.41 8.33
C PHE A 129 3.20 -12.28 8.16
N THR A 130 2.86 -11.95 6.91
CA THR A 130 1.91 -10.86 6.62
C THR A 130 0.54 -11.20 7.17
N ASP A 131 0.02 -12.39 6.89
CA ASP A 131 -1.33 -12.79 7.32
C ASP A 131 -1.46 -12.84 8.84
N MET A 132 -0.46 -13.41 9.53
CA MET A 132 -0.48 -13.48 10.99
C MET A 132 -0.38 -12.10 11.64
N LEU A 133 0.49 -11.22 11.16
CA LEU A 133 0.61 -9.88 11.74
C LEU A 133 -0.61 -9.01 11.42
N ILE A 134 -1.15 -9.08 10.19
CA ILE A 134 -2.39 -8.38 9.83
C ILE A 134 -3.53 -8.85 10.74
N TYR A 135 -3.65 -10.16 10.99
CA TYR A 135 -4.62 -10.70 11.92
C TYR A 135 -4.50 -10.08 13.32
N TRP A 136 -3.29 -10.03 13.89
CA TRP A 136 -3.08 -9.48 15.24
C TRP A 136 -3.31 -7.97 15.29
N ILE A 137 -2.88 -7.23 14.26
CA ILE A 137 -3.13 -5.80 14.13
C ILE A 137 -4.62 -5.52 14.04
N HIS A 138 -5.34 -6.24 13.19
CA HIS A 138 -6.79 -6.12 13.04
C HIS A 138 -7.51 -6.48 14.34
N ARG A 139 -7.12 -7.58 15.01
CA ARG A 139 -7.66 -7.93 16.34
C ARG A 139 -7.39 -6.84 17.37
N GLY A 140 -6.21 -6.23 17.35
CA GLY A 140 -5.85 -5.08 18.18
C GLY A 140 -6.69 -3.84 17.87
N LEU A 141 -7.00 -3.58 16.60
CA LEU A 141 -7.86 -2.48 16.17
C LEU A 141 -9.32 -2.64 16.64
N HIS A 142 -9.77 -3.86 16.91
CA HIS A 142 -11.05 -4.14 17.58
C HIS A 142 -11.03 -3.92 19.10
N HIS A 143 -9.87 -3.67 19.69
CA HIS A 143 -9.78 -3.39 21.12
C HIS A 143 -10.50 -2.07 21.48
N LYS A 144 -11.26 -2.09 22.60
CA LYS A 144 -12.14 -0.98 23.04
C LYS A 144 -11.48 0.40 23.09
N LEU A 145 -10.17 0.45 23.34
CA LEU A 145 -9.41 1.71 23.45
C LEU A 145 -9.21 2.41 22.10
N VAL A 146 -9.12 1.66 21.00
CA VAL A 146 -8.79 2.19 19.67
C VAL A 146 -9.92 2.06 18.66
N TYR A 147 -10.79 1.04 18.81
CA TYR A 147 -11.86 0.72 17.86
C TYR A 147 -12.69 1.94 17.47
N LYS A 148 -13.22 2.68 18.45
CA LYS A 148 -14.13 3.81 18.18
C LYS A 148 -13.48 4.90 17.31
N ARG A 149 -12.17 5.10 17.44
CA ARG A 149 -11.43 6.18 16.77
C ARG A 149 -10.84 5.75 15.44
N LEU A 150 -10.22 4.57 15.40
CA LEU A 150 -9.45 4.12 14.25
C LEU A 150 -10.27 3.19 13.35
N HIS A 151 -10.91 2.17 13.93
CA HIS A 151 -11.44 1.05 13.14
C HIS A 151 -12.94 1.16 12.85
N LYS A 152 -13.71 1.79 13.73
CA LYS A 152 -15.15 2.03 13.54
C LYS A 152 -15.47 2.75 12.22
N PRO A 153 -14.70 3.77 11.77
CA PRO A 153 -14.93 4.40 10.46
C PRO A 153 -14.92 3.42 9.29
N HIS A 154 -14.07 2.39 9.31
CA HIS A 154 -14.07 1.34 8.31
C HIS A 154 -15.29 0.41 8.45
N HIS A 155 -15.68 0.08 9.68
CA HIS A 155 -16.84 -0.79 9.96
C HIS A 155 -18.22 -0.15 9.71
N ILE A 156 -18.29 1.12 9.28
CA ILE A 156 -19.58 1.72 8.91
C ILE A 156 -20.09 1.18 7.55
N TRP A 157 -19.20 0.69 6.69
CA TRP A 157 -19.49 0.13 5.37
C TRP A 157 -19.89 -1.34 5.49
N LYS A 158 -21.09 -1.62 6.03
CA LYS A 158 -21.54 -3.01 6.25
C LYS A 158 -21.77 -3.79 4.96
N ILE A 159 -22.21 -3.10 3.92
CA ILE A 159 -22.41 -3.64 2.57
C ILE A 159 -21.46 -2.87 1.64
N PRO A 160 -20.14 -3.10 1.76
CA PRO A 160 -19.14 -2.27 1.09
C PRO A 160 -19.21 -2.46 -0.42
N THR A 161 -19.06 -1.37 -1.18
CA THR A 161 -18.73 -1.49 -2.61
C THR A 161 -17.20 -1.62 -2.77
N PRO A 162 -16.68 -1.94 -3.97
CA PRO A 162 -15.24 -1.97 -4.22
C PRO A 162 -14.52 -0.65 -3.88
N PHE A 163 -15.23 0.48 -3.90
CA PHE A 163 -14.70 1.78 -3.51
C PHE A 163 -14.45 1.92 -1.99
N ALA A 164 -14.99 1.02 -1.16
CA ALA A 164 -14.71 0.98 0.27
C ALA A 164 -13.32 0.40 0.60
N SER A 165 -12.62 -0.17 -0.39
CA SER A 165 -11.35 -0.90 -0.21
C SER A 165 -10.25 -0.12 0.51
N HIS A 166 -10.32 1.22 0.51
CA HIS A 166 -9.37 2.11 1.19
C HIS A 166 -10.05 3.14 2.09
N ALA A 167 -11.34 2.97 2.38
CA ALA A 167 -12.14 3.91 3.18
C ALA A 167 -11.91 3.67 4.69
N PHE A 168 -10.65 3.75 5.12
CA PHE A 168 -10.19 3.56 6.50
C PHE A 168 -9.87 4.88 7.19
N HIS A 169 -9.68 4.85 8.50
CA HIS A 169 -8.83 5.86 9.13
C HIS A 169 -7.38 5.67 8.64
N PRO A 170 -6.60 6.73 8.35
CA PRO A 170 -5.25 6.57 7.80
C PRO A 170 -4.33 5.68 8.62
N LEU A 171 -4.33 5.85 9.95
CA LEU A 171 -3.55 4.98 10.84
C LEU A 171 -4.03 3.51 10.82
N ASP A 172 -5.33 3.26 10.65
CA ASP A 172 -5.86 1.90 10.51
C ASP A 172 -5.32 1.24 9.23
N GLY A 173 -5.49 1.93 8.10
CA GLY A 173 -4.99 1.45 6.80
C GLY A 173 -3.47 1.23 6.79
N PHE A 174 -2.69 2.18 7.34
CA PHE A 174 -1.23 2.03 7.44
C PHE A 174 -0.82 0.85 8.33
N LEU A 175 -1.44 0.69 9.50
CA LEU A 175 -1.12 -0.43 10.39
C LEU A 175 -1.43 -1.77 9.72
N GLN A 176 -2.54 -1.88 9.00
CA GLN A 176 -2.86 -3.11 8.25
C GLN A 176 -1.92 -3.35 7.07
N SER A 177 -1.33 -2.32 6.44
CA SER A 177 -0.34 -2.52 5.36
C SER A 177 1.09 -2.71 5.87
N LEU A 178 1.37 -2.32 7.12
CA LEU A 178 2.70 -2.34 7.71
C LEU A 178 3.43 -3.69 7.60
N PRO A 179 2.79 -4.86 7.82
CA PRO A 179 3.47 -6.16 7.74
C PRO A 179 4.14 -6.43 6.40
N TYR A 180 3.53 -5.99 5.29
CA TYR A 180 4.15 -6.07 3.97
C TYR A 180 5.46 -5.28 4.00
N HIS A 181 5.41 -4.00 4.37
CA HIS A 181 6.56 -3.08 4.31
C HIS A 181 7.70 -3.44 5.26
N ILE A 182 7.45 -4.05 6.41
CA ILE A 182 8.52 -4.40 7.36
C ILE A 182 9.17 -5.74 7.08
N TYR A 183 8.49 -6.66 6.38
CA TYR A 183 9.05 -7.99 6.08
C TYR A 183 10.44 -7.92 5.44
N PRO A 184 10.67 -7.14 4.36
CA PRO A 184 12.00 -7.07 3.74
C PRO A 184 13.08 -6.44 4.63
N PHE A 185 12.73 -5.79 5.75
CA PHE A 185 13.72 -5.29 6.72
C PHE A 185 14.18 -6.37 7.70
N ILE A 186 13.41 -7.45 7.85
CA ILE A 186 13.68 -8.56 8.78
C ILE A 186 14.21 -9.78 8.02
N PHE A 187 13.60 -10.10 6.88
CA PHE A 187 13.90 -11.29 6.08
C PHE A 187 14.31 -10.91 4.66
N PRO A 188 15.19 -11.68 4.01
CA PRO A 188 15.45 -11.52 2.58
C PRO A 188 14.17 -11.77 1.77
N LEU A 189 13.92 -10.92 0.77
CA LEU A 189 12.78 -11.08 -0.14
C LEU A 189 13.16 -10.70 -1.57
N HIS A 190 12.76 -11.54 -2.54
CA HIS A 190 13.00 -11.27 -3.97
C HIS A 190 12.19 -10.04 -4.39
N LYS A 191 12.77 -9.09 -5.11
CA LYS A 191 12.02 -7.90 -5.59
C LYS A 191 10.82 -8.24 -6.48
N THR A 192 10.86 -9.36 -7.20
CA THR A 192 9.70 -9.80 -8.00
C THR A 192 8.59 -10.45 -7.16
N SER A 193 8.90 -10.93 -5.94
CA SER A 193 7.90 -11.37 -4.97
C SER A 193 7.30 -10.20 -4.19
N TRP A 194 7.82 -8.99 -4.41
CA TRP A 194 7.48 -7.75 -3.73
C TRP A 194 6.54 -6.84 -4.55
N ALA A 195 6.09 -7.29 -5.73
CA ALA A 195 5.31 -6.50 -6.69
C ALA A 195 3.83 -6.92 -6.75
#